data_AF-A0A9X0DBT0-F1
#
_entry.id   AF-A0A9X0DBT0-F1
#
_cell.length_a   1.000
_cell.length_b   1.000
_cell.length_c   1.000
_cell.angle_alpha   90.00
_cell.angle_beta   90.00
_cell.angle_gamma   90.00
#
_symmetry.space_group_name_H-M   'P 1'
#
loop_
_entity.id
_entity.type
_entity.pdbx_description
1 polymer ?
#
loop_
_entity_poly.entity_id
_entity_poly.type
_entity_poly.pdbx_seq_one_letter_code
_entity_poly.pdbx_strand_id
1 'polypeptide(L)'
;MLSLLILLASALAFTNAETKCEQLSGQASSNRGLLGRFVPQCNADGSFKSKQCWWSTGFCWCVEELGTEIPGTKTRGNLDCSKEGALTLCQSLQAIIVNLPGWCGPPQCKPDGSFEEVQCCASTGKCSCVDREGKKVEGTEQNGKPDCEPHTTKCEKSRLDALANGPLPGKFVPHCKDDGSYEPAQCWASTGYCWCVDENGEKKDGSTVRFKHPGCL
;
A
#
# COMPACT_ATOMS: atom_id res chain seq x y z
N MET A 1 -44.82 -1.75 -53.60
CA MET A 1 -44.03 -0.61 -53.07
C MET A 1 -45.03 0.24 -52.29
N LEU A 2 -45.12 0.17 -50.97
CA LEU A 2 -44.15 0.69 -50.03
C LEU A 2 -44.00 -0.27 -48.84
N SER A 3 -42.96 -1.10 -48.92
CA SER A 3 -42.30 -1.68 -47.75
C SER A 3 -41.23 -0.66 -47.34
N LEU A 4 -41.35 -0.09 -46.14
CA LEU A 4 -40.44 0.83 -45.40
C LEU A 4 -41.26 2.01 -44.83
N LEU A 5 -41.10 2.28 -43.52
CA LEU A 5 -41.50 3.53 -42.80
C LEU A 5 -42.78 3.55 -41.95
N ILE A 6 -43.07 2.52 -41.14
CA ILE A 6 -43.77 2.75 -39.87
C ILE A 6 -43.06 2.02 -38.71
N LEU A 7 -42.05 2.70 -38.14
CA LEU A 7 -41.70 2.78 -36.70
C LEU A 7 -41.31 1.46 -36.00
N LEU A 8 -40.06 0.99 -35.99
CA LEU A 8 -38.94 1.48 -35.14
C LEU A 8 -39.33 1.98 -33.72
N ALA A 9 -40.32 1.39 -33.05
CA ALA A 9 -40.64 1.77 -31.67
C ALA A 9 -41.09 0.62 -30.75
N SER A 10 -40.68 -0.63 -30.98
CA SER A 10 -40.44 -1.52 -29.83
C SER A 10 -39.08 -1.16 -29.24
N ALA A 11 -39.00 0.08 -28.75
CA ALA A 11 -37.95 0.52 -27.86
C ALA A 11 -37.84 -0.55 -26.79
N LEU A 12 -36.63 -1.06 -26.64
CA LEU A 12 -36.21 -1.98 -25.61
C LEU A 12 -36.84 -1.49 -24.30
N ALA A 13 -37.88 -2.16 -23.84
CA ALA A 13 -38.25 -2.12 -22.44
C ALA A 13 -37.17 -2.91 -21.71
N PHE A 14 -35.94 -2.36 -21.69
CA PHE A 14 -35.05 -2.56 -20.58
C PHE A 14 -35.83 -2.00 -19.41
N THR A 15 -36.55 -2.88 -18.72
CA THR A 15 -37.00 -2.61 -17.36
C THR A 15 -35.77 -2.08 -16.64
N ASN A 16 -35.76 -0.79 -16.27
CA ASN A 16 -34.75 -0.26 -15.37
C ASN A 16 -34.83 -1.15 -14.12
N ALA A 17 -33.87 -2.06 -13.98
CA ALA A 17 -33.80 -2.93 -12.83
C ALA A 17 -33.48 -2.01 -11.66
N GLU A 18 -34.50 -1.72 -10.84
CA GLU A 18 -34.35 -0.87 -9.66
C GLU A 18 -33.25 -1.47 -8.80
N THR A 19 -32.23 -0.66 -8.51
CA THR A 19 -31.08 -1.13 -7.75
C THR A 19 -31.46 -1.32 -6.28
N LYS A 20 -30.66 -2.12 -5.56
CA LYS A 20 -30.87 -2.39 -4.13
C LYS A 20 -30.95 -1.10 -3.31
N CYS A 21 -30.15 -0.08 -3.65
CA CYS A 21 -30.18 1.19 -2.94
C CYS A 21 -31.48 1.97 -3.21
N GLU A 22 -31.88 2.08 -4.48
CA GLU A 22 -33.11 2.78 -4.90
C GLU A 22 -34.35 2.16 -4.26
N GLN A 23 -34.44 0.82 -4.27
CA GLN A 23 -35.54 0.08 -3.66
C GLN A 23 -35.65 0.37 -2.15
N LEU A 24 -34.53 0.33 -1.43
CA LEU A 24 -34.51 0.61 0.02
C LEU A 24 -34.81 2.08 0.33
N SER A 25 -34.35 3.00 -0.51
CA SER A 25 -34.63 4.43 -0.38
C SER A 25 -36.13 4.74 -0.61
N GLY A 26 -36.74 4.13 -1.64
CA GLY A 26 -38.17 4.24 -1.93
C GLY A 26 -39.04 3.67 -0.80
N GLN A 27 -38.68 2.50 -0.26
CA GLN A 27 -39.39 1.90 0.88
C GLN A 27 -39.26 2.75 2.16
N ALA A 28 -38.07 3.29 2.44
CA ALA A 28 -37.83 4.14 3.60
C ALA A 28 -38.56 5.49 3.51
N SER A 29 -38.75 6.01 2.29
CA SER A 29 -39.44 7.29 2.04
C SER A 29 -40.96 7.16 2.00
N SER A 30 -41.50 6.00 1.58
CA SER A 30 -42.94 5.75 1.48
C SER A 30 -43.63 5.54 2.84
N ASN A 31 -42.87 5.12 3.84
CA ASN A 31 -43.42 4.80 5.16
C ASN A 31 -43.67 6.08 5.99
N ARG A 32 -44.80 6.74 5.71
CA ARG A 32 -45.27 8.06 6.21
C ARG A 32 -45.35 8.26 7.74
N GLY A 33 -44.93 7.30 8.56
CA GLY A 33 -45.12 7.30 10.02
C GLY A 33 -43.89 7.54 10.88
N LEU A 34 -42.67 7.57 10.33
CA LEU A 34 -41.44 7.62 11.13
C LEU A 34 -40.56 8.82 10.74
N LEU A 35 -40.92 9.98 11.28
CA LEU A 35 -40.09 11.19 11.17
C LEU A 35 -38.69 10.90 11.72
N GLY A 36 -37.68 11.12 10.89
CA GLY A 36 -36.29 10.90 11.24
C GLY A 36 -35.79 9.46 11.10
N ARG A 37 -36.45 8.60 10.31
CA ARG A 37 -35.88 7.31 9.88
C ARG A 37 -34.67 7.52 8.96
N PHE A 38 -33.73 6.58 8.99
CA PHE A 38 -32.61 6.56 8.04
C PHE A 38 -33.10 6.22 6.63
N VAL A 39 -32.74 7.07 5.66
CA VAL A 39 -33.00 6.87 4.24
C VAL A 39 -31.63 6.71 3.55
N PRO A 40 -31.35 5.56 2.92
CA PRO A 40 -30.10 5.35 2.20
C PRO A 40 -29.91 6.36 1.06
N GLN A 41 -28.69 6.83 0.88
CA GLN A 41 -28.32 7.73 -0.21
C GLN A 41 -27.67 6.96 -1.37
N CYS A 42 -28.18 7.17 -2.58
CA CYS A 42 -27.74 6.47 -3.78
C CYS A 42 -27.03 7.40 -4.78
N ASN A 43 -26.11 6.84 -5.56
CA ASN A 43 -25.47 7.47 -6.70
C ASN A 43 -26.41 7.47 -7.93
N ALA A 44 -26.01 8.15 -8.99
CA ALA A 44 -26.80 8.26 -10.23
C ALA A 44 -26.93 6.94 -11.00
N ASP A 45 -26.04 5.99 -10.76
CA ASP A 45 -26.06 4.63 -11.29
C ASP A 45 -26.85 3.65 -10.40
N GLY A 46 -27.46 4.14 -9.32
CA GLY A 46 -28.20 3.33 -8.33
C GLY A 46 -27.30 2.59 -7.32
N SER A 47 -25.98 2.73 -7.38
CA SER A 47 -25.09 2.21 -6.33
C SER A 47 -25.24 3.01 -5.02
N PHE A 48 -24.81 2.44 -3.88
CA PHE A 48 -24.78 3.19 -2.63
C PHE A 48 -23.71 4.28 -2.66
N LYS A 49 -24.03 5.49 -2.17
CA LYS A 49 -23.00 6.48 -1.90
C LYS A 49 -22.03 5.92 -0.86
N SER A 50 -20.73 6.04 -1.08
CA SER A 50 -19.70 5.56 -0.14
C SER A 50 -19.83 6.17 1.26
N LYS A 51 -20.43 7.36 1.36
CA LYS A 51 -20.86 7.99 2.61
C LYS A 51 -22.37 7.90 2.76
N GLN A 52 -22.81 7.33 3.88
CA GLN A 52 -24.20 7.34 4.32
C GLN A 52 -24.34 8.24 5.55
N CYS A 53 -25.42 9.01 5.61
CA CYS A 53 -25.65 9.94 6.71
C CYS A 53 -27.10 9.87 7.20
N TRP A 54 -27.27 9.73 8.50
CA TRP A 54 -28.56 9.78 9.16
C TRP A 54 -28.84 11.16 9.70
N TRP A 55 -29.49 12.00 8.89
CA TRP A 55 -29.68 13.43 9.17
C TRP A 55 -30.41 13.75 10.48
N SER A 56 -31.35 12.92 10.93
CA SER A 56 -32.09 13.18 12.18
C SER A 56 -31.25 12.98 13.44
N THR A 57 -30.21 12.16 13.37
CA THR A 57 -29.31 11.87 14.50
C THR A 57 -27.97 12.61 14.36
N GLY A 58 -27.60 12.94 13.13
CA GLY A 58 -26.34 13.58 12.76
C GLY A 58 -25.17 12.62 12.60
N PHE A 59 -25.41 11.31 12.60
CA PHE A 59 -24.36 10.31 12.37
C PHE A 59 -24.12 10.09 10.88
N CYS A 60 -22.86 9.98 10.48
CA CYS A 60 -22.42 9.55 9.16
C CYS A 60 -21.46 8.37 9.29
N TRP A 61 -21.46 7.46 8.32
CA TRP A 61 -20.57 6.30 8.24
C TRP A 61 -20.23 6.01 6.78
N CYS A 62 -19.17 5.24 6.56
CA CYS A 62 -18.82 4.77 5.23
C CYS A 62 -19.44 3.38 4.98
N VAL A 63 -19.74 3.09 3.72
CA VAL A 63 -20.29 1.81 3.28
C VAL A 63 -19.52 1.20 2.13
N GLU A 64 -19.50 -0.13 2.08
CA GLU A 64 -19.00 -0.93 0.96
C GLU A 64 -19.95 -0.86 -0.26
N GLU A 65 -19.57 -1.44 -1.39
CA GLU A 65 -20.34 -1.45 -2.65
C GLU A 65 -21.79 -1.96 -2.49
N LEU A 66 -22.02 -2.87 -1.55
CA LEU A 66 -23.33 -3.47 -1.26
C LEU A 66 -24.16 -2.69 -0.23
N GLY A 67 -23.64 -1.57 0.28
CA GLY A 67 -24.27 -0.72 1.29
C GLY A 67 -24.03 -1.15 2.74
N THR A 68 -23.10 -2.07 3.00
CA THR A 68 -22.73 -2.53 4.35
C THR A 68 -21.90 -1.47 5.06
N GLU A 69 -22.24 -1.13 6.30
CA GLU A 69 -21.45 -0.21 7.15
C GLU A 69 -20.05 -0.78 7.41
N ILE A 70 -19.02 0.04 7.16
CA ILE A 70 -17.64 -0.28 7.53
C ILE A 70 -17.49 -0.02 9.04
N PRO A 71 -17.14 -1.04 9.85
CA PRO A 71 -17.00 -0.88 11.29
C PRO A 71 -16.00 0.21 11.67
N GLY A 72 -16.33 1.04 12.66
CA GLY A 72 -15.46 2.11 13.15
C GLY A 72 -15.52 3.43 12.38
N THR A 73 -16.32 3.52 11.31
CA THR A 73 -16.46 4.76 10.51
C THR A 73 -17.56 5.70 10.99
N LYS A 74 -18.41 5.25 11.91
CA LYS A 74 -19.56 6.00 12.39
C LYS A 74 -19.14 7.18 13.27
N THR A 75 -19.33 8.39 12.75
CA THR A 75 -18.95 9.64 13.42
C THR A 75 -20.05 10.70 13.29
N ARG A 76 -19.99 11.76 14.09
CA ARG A 76 -20.91 12.90 14.02
C ARG A 76 -20.22 14.04 13.28
N GLY A 77 -20.63 14.34 12.04
CA GLY A 77 -20.09 15.46 11.25
C GLY A 77 -19.42 15.07 9.93
N ASN A 78 -18.38 15.81 9.54
CA ASN A 78 -17.73 15.68 8.23
C ASN A 78 -16.88 14.40 8.18
N LEU A 79 -17.36 13.43 7.41
CA LEU A 79 -16.67 12.18 7.10
C LEU A 79 -16.29 12.22 5.61
N ASP A 80 -15.02 11.95 5.31
CA ASP A 80 -14.50 11.83 3.96
C ASP A 80 -14.35 10.33 3.62
N CYS A 81 -15.29 9.82 2.82
CA CYS A 81 -15.26 8.46 2.29
C CYS A 81 -14.70 8.43 0.84
N SER A 82 -14.05 9.52 0.38
CA SER A 82 -13.33 9.60 -0.90
C SER A 82 -11.87 9.16 -0.77
N LYS A 83 -11.35 9.08 0.46
CA LYS A 83 -10.23 8.23 0.82
C LYS A 83 -10.80 7.01 1.51
N GLU A 84 -10.37 5.84 1.08
CA GLU A 84 -10.83 4.54 1.58
C GLU A 84 -11.04 4.55 3.09
N GLY A 85 -12.30 4.61 3.50
CA GLY A 85 -12.73 4.69 4.90
C GLY A 85 -12.60 3.36 5.64
N ALA A 86 -11.64 2.52 5.28
CA ALA A 86 -11.19 1.44 6.15
C ALA A 86 -9.95 1.96 6.87
N LEU A 87 -10.05 2.18 8.19
CA LEU A 87 -8.84 2.35 8.99
C LEU A 87 -7.94 1.15 8.67
N THR A 88 -6.72 1.42 8.24
CA THR A 88 -5.72 0.37 8.04
C THR A 88 -5.51 -0.41 9.34
N LEU A 89 -4.94 -1.61 9.26
CA LEU A 89 -4.64 -2.41 10.44
C LEU A 89 -3.83 -1.60 11.47
N CYS A 90 -2.82 -0.85 11.02
CA CYS A 90 -2.01 -0.01 11.90
C CYS A 90 -2.85 1.11 12.55
N GLN A 91 -3.61 1.88 11.77
CA GLN A 91 -4.44 2.98 12.28
C GLN A 91 -5.54 2.49 13.25
N SER A 92 -6.09 1.30 13.00
CA SER A 92 -7.06 0.67 13.91
C SER A 92 -6.44 0.29 15.25
N LEU A 93 -5.21 -0.24 15.22
CA LEU A 93 -4.47 -0.63 16.41
C LEU A 93 -3.98 0.57 17.24
N GLN A 94 -3.82 1.76 16.64
CA GLN A 94 -3.48 2.98 17.36
C GLN A 94 -4.55 3.42 18.38
N ALA A 95 -5.82 3.04 18.17
CA ALA A 95 -6.92 3.41 19.05
C ALA A 95 -7.01 2.55 20.34
N ILE A 96 -6.21 1.48 20.45
CA ILE A 96 -6.24 0.57 21.59
C ILE A 96 -5.25 1.07 22.63
N ILE A 97 -5.69 1.92 23.57
CA ILE A 97 -4.87 2.29 24.74
C ILE A 97 -5.18 1.35 25.92
N VAL A 98 -4.29 0.40 26.20
CA VAL A 98 -4.46 -0.58 27.29
C VAL A 98 -3.35 -0.46 28.33
N ASN A 99 -3.66 -0.04 29.55
CA ASN A 99 -2.65 0.01 30.63
C ASN A 99 -2.34 -1.39 31.17
N LEU A 100 -1.64 -2.21 30.37
CA LEU A 100 -1.19 -3.56 30.72
C LEU A 100 0.34 -3.57 30.97
N PRO A 101 0.81 -4.25 32.03
CA PRO A 101 2.24 -4.39 32.29
C PRO A 101 2.92 -5.15 31.16
N GLY A 102 3.98 -4.57 30.60
CA GLY A 102 4.68 -5.12 29.42
C GLY A 102 4.11 -4.67 28.07
N TRP A 103 3.07 -3.83 28.06
CA TRP A 103 2.57 -3.25 26.82
C TRP A 103 3.54 -2.20 26.27
N CYS A 104 3.80 -2.27 24.97
CA CYS A 104 4.74 -1.38 24.27
C CYS A 104 4.10 -0.08 23.78
N GLY A 105 2.79 0.09 23.97
CA GLY A 105 2.02 1.19 23.43
C GLY A 105 1.41 0.86 22.05
N PRO A 106 0.66 1.80 21.47
CA PRO A 106 0.11 1.66 20.13
C PRO A 106 1.23 1.60 19.07
N PRO A 107 1.02 0.91 17.94
CA PRO A 107 2.00 0.86 16.85
C PRO A 107 2.16 2.24 16.19
N GLN A 108 3.35 2.51 15.68
CA GLN A 108 3.66 3.69 14.88
C GLN A 108 3.24 3.46 13.44
N CYS A 109 2.50 4.40 12.86
CA CYS A 109 1.96 4.28 11.50
C CYS A 109 2.43 5.44 10.64
N LYS A 110 2.70 5.17 9.37
CA LYS A 110 2.97 6.16 8.34
C LYS A 110 1.69 6.93 7.98
N PRO A 111 1.78 8.11 7.33
CA PRO A 111 0.60 8.88 6.91
C PRO A 111 -0.32 8.15 5.93
N ASP A 112 0.19 7.14 5.21
CA ASP A 112 -0.57 6.27 4.31
C ASP A 112 -1.30 5.13 5.04
N GLY A 113 -1.12 4.99 6.37
CA GLY A 113 -1.70 3.94 7.20
C GLY A 113 -0.92 2.63 7.23
N SER A 114 0.18 2.51 6.50
CA SER A 114 1.09 1.37 6.67
C SER A 114 1.86 1.45 7.99
N PHE A 115 2.43 0.33 8.44
CA PHE A 115 3.29 0.31 9.61
C PHE A 115 4.58 1.11 9.33
N GLU A 116 5.02 1.88 10.32
CA GLU A 116 6.39 2.38 10.30
C GLU A 116 7.36 1.21 10.34
N GLU A 117 8.43 1.30 9.53
CA GLU A 117 9.44 0.24 9.41
C GLU A 117 10.13 -0.03 10.75
N VAL A 118 10.23 0.99 11.60
CA VAL A 118 10.72 0.87 12.97
C VAL A 118 9.55 0.98 13.94
N GLN A 119 9.44 0.01 14.85
CA GLN A 119 8.50 0.06 15.98
C GLN A 119 9.28 0.12 17.29
N CYS A 120 9.00 1.14 18.10
CA CYS A 120 9.65 1.36 19.39
C CYS A 120 8.69 1.11 20.56
N CYS A 121 9.14 0.33 21.52
CA CYS A 121 8.42 0.04 22.75
C CYS A 121 8.63 1.15 23.77
N ALA A 122 7.57 1.91 24.10
CA ALA A 122 7.67 3.06 25.01
C ALA A 122 8.09 2.67 26.43
N SER A 123 7.73 1.45 26.87
CA SER A 123 8.01 0.96 28.23
C SER A 123 9.45 0.46 28.42
N THR A 124 10.11 -0.02 27.36
CA THR A 124 11.46 -0.60 27.45
C THR A 124 12.53 0.20 26.71
N GLY A 125 12.15 1.12 25.82
CA GLY A 125 13.08 1.87 24.97
C GLY A 125 13.71 1.06 23.84
N LYS A 126 13.31 -0.21 23.69
CA LYS A 126 13.76 -1.09 22.61
C LYS A 126 12.97 -0.83 21.34
N CYS A 127 13.65 -0.79 20.21
CA CYS A 127 13.02 -0.71 18.90
C CYS A 127 13.43 -1.92 18.03
N SER A 128 12.56 -2.30 17.11
CA SER A 128 12.79 -3.38 16.15
C SER A 128 12.22 -3.02 14.78
N CYS A 129 12.75 -3.63 13.73
CA CYS A 129 12.17 -3.53 12.39
C CYS A 129 10.91 -4.40 12.28
N VAL A 130 9.96 -3.98 11.46
CA VAL A 130 8.76 -4.76 11.15
C VAL A 130 8.55 -4.90 9.63
N ASP A 131 7.88 -5.98 9.22
CA ASP A 131 7.44 -6.19 7.85
C ASP A 131 6.18 -5.36 7.51
N ARG A 132 5.62 -5.57 6.30
CA ARG A 132 4.45 -4.83 5.80
C ARG A 132 3.19 -5.10 6.62
N GLU A 133 3.14 -6.24 7.28
CA GLU A 133 2.07 -6.69 8.16
C GLU A 133 2.27 -6.23 9.62
N GLY A 134 3.40 -5.58 9.93
CA GLY A 134 3.74 -5.09 11.26
C GLY A 134 4.36 -6.14 12.19
N LYS A 135 4.80 -7.29 11.65
CA LYS A 135 5.46 -8.34 12.42
C LYS A 135 6.95 -8.03 12.54
N LYS A 136 7.48 -8.21 13.76
CA LYS A 136 8.90 -8.03 14.08
C LYS A 136 9.81 -8.91 13.20
N VAL A 137 10.80 -8.28 12.60
CA VAL A 137 11.92 -8.96 11.92
C VAL A 137 12.90 -9.47 12.98
N GLU A 138 13.22 -10.76 12.93
CA GLU A 138 14.12 -11.39 13.89
C GLU A 138 15.52 -10.77 13.83
N GLY A 139 16.19 -10.66 14.98
CA GLY A 139 17.54 -10.10 15.08
C GLY A 139 17.65 -8.57 15.02
N THR A 140 16.56 -7.84 14.78
CA THR A 140 16.59 -6.36 14.63
C THR A 140 16.29 -5.59 15.91
N GLU A 141 16.02 -6.26 17.04
CA GLU A 141 15.71 -5.60 18.31
C GLU A 141 16.96 -5.02 18.96
N GLN A 142 16.96 -3.72 19.20
CA GLN A 142 18.04 -3.02 19.90
C GLN A 142 17.54 -1.82 20.70
N ASN A 143 18.41 -1.23 21.52
CA ASN A 143 18.12 0.04 22.18
C ASN A 143 18.28 1.18 21.16
N GLY A 144 17.22 1.96 20.95
CA GLY A 144 17.19 3.01 19.91
C GLY A 144 16.85 2.48 18.50
N LYS A 145 16.83 3.38 17.51
CA LYS A 145 16.30 3.12 16.17
C LYS A 145 17.19 2.15 15.36
N PRO A 146 16.74 0.94 14.97
CA PRO A 146 17.46 0.06 14.03
C PRO A 146 17.47 0.61 12.61
N ASP A 147 18.47 0.18 11.86
CA ASP A 147 18.55 0.37 10.42
C ASP A 147 17.71 -0.73 9.76
N CYS A 148 16.56 -0.34 9.21
CA CYS A 148 15.57 -1.23 8.61
C CYS A 148 15.57 -1.18 7.08
N GLU A 149 16.56 -0.51 6.46
CA GLU A 149 16.78 -0.73 5.04
C GLU A 149 16.94 -2.25 4.84
N PRO A 150 16.26 -2.86 3.83
CA PRO A 150 16.63 -4.20 3.43
C PRO A 150 18.13 -4.17 3.28
N HIS A 151 18.82 -5.17 3.82
CA HIS A 151 20.25 -5.34 3.64
C HIS A 151 20.50 -5.57 2.15
N THR A 152 20.32 -4.51 1.35
CA THR A 152 20.92 -4.34 0.07
C THR A 152 22.38 -4.39 0.41
N THR A 153 22.92 -5.55 0.12
CA THR A 153 24.33 -5.78 0.24
C THR A 153 25.07 -4.65 -0.49
N LYS A 154 26.31 -4.37 -0.07
CA LYS A 154 27.09 -3.27 -0.67
C LYS A 154 27.06 -3.32 -2.21
N CYS A 155 27.09 -4.53 -2.79
CA CYS A 155 26.98 -4.76 -4.22
C CYS A 155 25.59 -4.40 -4.78
N GLU A 156 24.51 -4.90 -4.17
CA GLU A 156 23.14 -4.64 -4.65
C GLU A 156 22.79 -3.14 -4.59
N LYS A 157 23.20 -2.46 -3.52
CA LYS A 157 23.05 -1.00 -3.39
C LYS A 157 23.80 -0.28 -4.51
N SER A 158 25.07 -0.62 -4.71
CA SER A 158 25.89 -0.06 -5.79
C SER A 158 25.30 -0.33 -7.19
N ARG A 159 24.69 -1.51 -7.39
CA ARG A 159 24.00 -1.88 -8.63
C ARG A 159 22.76 -1.02 -8.86
N LEU A 160 21.94 -0.82 -7.83
CA LEU A 160 20.74 0.03 -7.91
C LEU A 160 21.12 1.49 -8.16
N ASP A 161 22.13 2.03 -7.48
CA ASP A 161 22.64 3.38 -7.71
C ASP A 161 23.20 3.56 -9.12
N ALA A 162 23.81 2.51 -9.67
CA ALA A 162 24.25 2.49 -11.06
C ALA A 162 23.07 2.67 -12.02
N LEU A 163 21.93 2.02 -11.73
CA LEU A 163 20.72 1.99 -12.54
C LEU A 163 19.74 3.16 -12.31
N ALA A 164 19.76 3.79 -11.13
CA ALA A 164 18.77 4.78 -10.68
C ALA A 164 18.71 6.07 -11.52
N ASN A 165 19.69 6.30 -12.41
CA ASN A 165 19.73 7.45 -13.31
C ASN A 165 19.52 7.06 -14.80
N GLY A 166 18.95 5.88 -15.04
CA GLY A 166 18.82 5.29 -16.38
C GLY A 166 20.16 4.76 -16.91
N PRO A 167 20.14 3.90 -17.95
CA PRO A 167 21.35 3.36 -18.55
C PRO A 167 22.06 4.46 -19.33
N LEU A 168 22.82 5.32 -18.64
CA LEU A 168 23.80 6.16 -19.30
C LEU A 168 24.75 5.22 -20.06
N PRO A 169 24.89 5.37 -21.39
CA PRO A 169 25.81 4.55 -22.16
C PRO A 169 27.20 4.71 -21.58
N GLY A 170 27.75 3.61 -21.08
CA GLY A 170 29.09 3.62 -20.49
C GLY A 170 29.16 3.63 -18.97
N LYS A 171 28.09 3.70 -18.19
CA LYS A 171 28.23 3.58 -16.71
C LYS A 171 28.58 2.14 -16.31
N PHE A 172 29.47 1.97 -15.33
CA PHE A 172 29.79 0.65 -14.76
C PHE A 172 28.65 0.19 -13.84
N VAL A 173 28.20 -1.05 -14.02
CA VAL A 173 27.20 -1.71 -13.18
C VAL A 173 27.88 -2.95 -12.58
N PRO A 174 28.00 -3.06 -11.24
CA PRO A 174 28.63 -4.22 -10.62
C PRO A 174 27.77 -5.48 -10.73
N HIS A 175 28.45 -6.62 -10.83
CA HIS A 175 27.86 -7.96 -10.78
C HIS A 175 27.88 -8.50 -9.36
N CYS A 176 26.72 -8.97 -8.89
CA CYS A 176 26.52 -9.48 -7.54
C CYS A 176 26.08 -10.94 -7.63
N LYS A 177 26.51 -11.76 -6.67
CA LYS A 177 26.03 -13.12 -6.47
C LYS A 177 24.63 -13.12 -5.85
N ASP A 178 24.02 -14.31 -5.77
CA ASP A 178 22.70 -14.52 -5.16
C ASP A 178 22.65 -14.18 -3.65
N ASP A 179 23.79 -14.24 -2.95
CA ASP A 179 23.93 -13.82 -1.55
C ASP A 179 24.16 -12.31 -1.39
N GLY A 180 24.19 -11.57 -2.50
CA GLY A 180 24.47 -10.13 -2.57
C GLY A 180 25.94 -9.75 -2.41
N SER A 181 26.86 -10.69 -2.22
CA SER A 181 28.30 -10.39 -2.27
C SER A 181 28.75 -10.02 -3.69
N TYR A 182 29.86 -9.30 -3.82
CA TYR A 182 30.44 -9.02 -5.13
C TYR A 182 30.92 -10.31 -5.81
N GLU A 183 30.66 -10.45 -7.11
CA GLU A 183 31.36 -11.46 -7.89
C GLU A 183 32.87 -11.16 -7.88
N PRO A 184 33.75 -12.16 -7.66
CA PRO A 184 35.19 -11.94 -7.57
C PRO A 184 35.77 -11.26 -8.81
N ALA A 185 35.18 -11.51 -9.99
CA ALA A 185 35.49 -10.83 -11.24
C ALA A 185 34.40 -9.81 -11.58
N GLN A 186 34.78 -8.55 -11.80
CA GLN A 186 33.90 -7.49 -12.25
C GLN A 186 34.26 -7.10 -13.67
N CYS A 187 33.26 -6.95 -14.54
CA CYS A 187 33.46 -6.62 -15.95
C CYS A 187 32.63 -5.42 -16.37
N TRP A 188 33.30 -4.42 -16.94
CA TRP A 188 32.67 -3.25 -17.51
C TRP A 188 32.40 -3.47 -19.00
N ALA A 189 31.18 -3.91 -19.31
CA ALA A 189 30.78 -4.32 -20.65
C ALA A 189 31.06 -3.26 -21.74
N SER A 190 30.90 -1.97 -21.42
CA SER A 190 31.07 -0.88 -22.39
C SER A 190 32.52 -0.61 -22.80
N THR A 191 33.50 -0.89 -21.93
CA THR A 191 34.92 -0.65 -22.19
C THR A 191 35.69 -1.93 -22.50
N GLY A 192 35.11 -3.09 -22.13
CA GLY A 192 35.74 -4.40 -22.20
C GLY A 192 36.82 -4.63 -21.15
N TYR A 193 36.85 -3.83 -20.08
CA TYR A 193 37.79 -4.03 -18.96
C TYR A 193 37.17 -4.94 -17.90
N CYS A 194 37.96 -5.88 -17.39
CA CYS A 194 37.59 -6.71 -16.26
C CYS A 194 38.71 -6.68 -15.19
N TRP A 195 38.35 -6.83 -13.92
CA TRP A 195 39.28 -6.85 -12.79
C TRP A 195 38.76 -7.73 -11.66
N CYS A 196 39.64 -8.10 -10.73
CA CYS A 196 39.24 -8.78 -9.51
C CYS A 196 38.89 -7.76 -8.42
N VAL A 197 37.92 -8.10 -7.58
CA VAL A 197 37.55 -7.34 -6.38
C VAL A 197 37.71 -8.17 -5.10
N ASP A 198 37.76 -7.49 -3.97
CA ASP A 198 37.68 -8.10 -2.63
C ASP A 198 36.22 -8.22 -2.14
N GLU A 199 36.02 -8.65 -0.89
CA GLU A 199 34.69 -8.79 -0.25
C GLU A 199 33.93 -7.46 -0.14
N ASN A 200 34.63 -6.33 -0.19
CA ASN A 200 34.04 -4.99 -0.15
C ASN A 200 33.78 -4.41 -1.55
N GLY A 201 34.18 -5.11 -2.62
CA GLY A 201 34.07 -4.63 -3.99
C GLY A 201 35.24 -3.75 -4.43
N GLU A 202 36.33 -3.67 -3.65
CA GLU A 202 37.51 -2.89 -3.98
C GLU A 202 38.39 -3.64 -4.97
N LYS A 203 38.86 -2.92 -6.00
CA LYS A 203 39.67 -3.49 -7.08
C LYS A 203 41.05 -3.92 -6.57
N LYS A 204 41.45 -5.15 -6.87
CA LYS A 204 42.81 -5.65 -6.61
C LYS A 204 43.80 -5.06 -7.63
N ASP A 205 44.96 -4.60 -7.14
CA ASP A 205 45.99 -4.04 -8.01
C ASP A 205 46.58 -5.09 -8.95
N GLY A 206 46.91 -4.68 -10.18
CA GLY A 206 47.46 -5.57 -11.20
C GLY A 206 46.48 -6.59 -11.81
N SER A 207 45.24 -6.70 -11.32
CA SER A 207 44.27 -7.69 -11.84
C SER A 207 43.51 -7.25 -13.09
N THR A 208 43.83 -6.08 -13.65
CA THR A 208 43.05 -5.50 -14.75
C THR A 208 43.44 -6.15 -16.07
N VAL A 209 42.45 -6.69 -16.77
CA VAL A 209 42.59 -7.26 -18.11
C VAL A 209 41.59 -6.60 -19.05
N ARG A 210 41.88 -6.65 -20.37
CA ARG A 210 40.98 -6.13 -21.40
C ARG A 210 40.59 -7.26 -22.35
N PHE A 211 39.31 -7.35 -22.68
CA PHE A 211 38.69 -8.37 -23.53
C PHE A 211 38.93 -9.82 -23.07
N LYS A 212 39.24 -10.01 -21.78
CA LYS A 212 39.46 -11.32 -21.14
C LYS A 212 38.82 -11.31 -19.75
N HIS A 213 38.47 -12.48 -19.23
CA HIS A 213 38.06 -12.66 -17.84
C HIS A 213 39.29 -12.97 -16.96
N PRO A 214 39.52 -12.22 -15.87
CA PRO A 214 40.60 -12.51 -14.94
C PRO A 214 40.28 -13.76 -14.11
N GLY A 215 41.29 -14.55 -13.78
CA GLY A 215 41.15 -15.65 -12.82
C GLY A 215 41.23 -15.10 -11.40
N CYS A 216 40.08 -14.87 -10.78
CA CYS A 216 40.00 -14.36 -9.41
C CYS A 216 39.83 -15.53 -8.43
N LEU A 217 40.78 -15.63 -7.49
CA LEU A 217 40.77 -16.55 -6.35
C LEU A 217 40.03 -15.92 -5.17
#